data_AF-A0A2Z7CH77-F1
#
_entry.id   AF-A0A2Z7CH77-F1
#
_cell.length_a   1.000
_cell.length_b   1.000
_cell.length_c   1.000
_cell.angle_alpha   90.00
_cell.angle_beta   90.00
_cell.angle_gamma   90.00
#
_symmetry.space_group_name_H-M   'P 1'
#
loop_
_entity.id
_entity.type
_entity.pdbx_description
1 polymer ?
#
loop_
_entity_poly.entity_id
_entity_poly.type
_entity_poly.pdbx_seq_one_letter_code
_entity_poly.pdbx_strand_id
1 'polypeptide(L)'
;MGSVSLSIGEGTARFSKGSVCSSAVNVLMLFSVIATNLFAFYSFSYHPTALKHNYHSPKNLSLISEKVSAILREIGSSQQKLAQMEKKLLDYESIDLSRPNIAEELKVFLNHYQLPLGKDSRTGITEMVASVGHSCYKSVDLLSQFMSYKVDSVCPDDWSLGQKLILQGCEPLPRRRCFAKTIPKLGLHPFPASLWRNVSEKIYSWSGLGCKNFDCLSKKKLNRDCAGCFDIVEGYETQRYVKARSKIDFLIDDVLVMAKDGLRIGFDISGGSGTFAARMSEKNGAFPLYLSLDHRFPFYDHVFDLVHIGNGLDIGGEAQKLEFLMFDVDRVVRAGGLVWLDNLYCSNANQRRVVSRLIDRFGYKKLKWVAGDKLVGSREPEVYLSAVLQKPIRVLTK
;
A
#
# COMPACT_ATOMS: atom_id res chain seq x y z
N MET A 1 -27.34 -20.52 17.29
CA MET A 1 -28.67 -20.08 16.81
C MET A 1 -29.24 -19.12 17.84
N GLY A 2 -29.76 -17.98 17.38
CA GLY A 2 -30.32 -16.92 18.23
C GLY A 2 -30.04 -15.55 17.63
N SER A 3 -30.75 -15.18 16.57
CA SER A 3 -30.75 -13.83 16.02
C SER A 3 -31.59 -12.90 16.89
N VAL A 4 -31.06 -11.74 17.27
CA VAL A 4 -31.86 -10.68 17.88
C VAL A 4 -32.15 -9.66 16.79
N SER A 5 -33.43 -9.63 16.38
CA SER A 5 -33.98 -8.56 15.56
C SER A 5 -34.36 -7.42 16.51
N LEU A 6 -33.87 -6.21 16.25
CA LEU A 6 -34.32 -5.00 16.93
C LEU A 6 -35.35 -4.33 16.02
N SER A 7 -36.61 -4.50 16.36
CA SER A 7 -37.68 -3.64 15.86
C SER A 7 -37.64 -2.33 16.65
N ILE A 8 -37.43 -1.22 15.95
CA ILE A 8 -37.55 0.13 16.51
C ILE A 8 -39.03 0.47 16.52
N GLY A 9 -39.62 0.54 17.70
CA GLY A 9 -41.02 0.90 17.91
C GLY A 9 -41.24 1.52 19.27
N GLU A 10 -41.56 2.81 19.24
CA GLU A 10 -42.18 3.65 20.28
C GLU A 10 -41.45 3.83 21.62
N GLY A 11 -40.94 5.06 21.79
CA GLY A 11 -40.32 5.52 23.02
C GLY A 11 -41.27 5.49 24.20
N THR A 12 -41.00 4.60 25.15
CA THR A 12 -41.09 4.84 26.60
C THR A 12 -40.45 3.66 27.33
N ALA A 13 -39.19 3.80 27.76
CA ALA A 13 -38.56 2.81 28.63
C ALA A 13 -39.12 2.96 30.06
N ARG A 14 -40.14 2.15 30.41
CA ARG A 14 -40.56 1.95 31.80
C ARG A 14 -39.61 0.96 32.47
N PHE A 15 -38.81 1.45 33.42
CA PHE A 15 -37.99 0.58 34.27
C PHE A 15 -38.86 -0.04 35.38
N SER A 16 -39.02 -1.37 35.34
CA SER A 16 -39.62 -2.11 36.46
C SER A 16 -38.58 -2.32 37.57
N LYS A 17 -39.03 -2.27 38.84
CA LYS A 17 -38.18 -2.53 40.01
C LYS A 17 -37.58 -3.94 39.92
N GLY A 18 -36.25 -4.01 39.96
CA GLY A 18 -35.49 -5.26 39.86
C GLY A 18 -35.92 -6.27 40.92
N SER A 19 -36.24 -7.48 40.48
CA SER A 19 -36.53 -8.60 41.38
C SER A 19 -35.27 -9.00 42.15
N VAL A 20 -35.49 -9.56 43.34
CA VAL A 20 -34.47 -10.04 44.30
C VAL A 20 -33.46 -11.02 43.66
N CYS A 21 -33.77 -11.58 42.49
CA CYS A 21 -32.91 -12.46 41.71
C CYS A 21 -31.67 -11.78 41.07
N SER A 22 -31.66 -10.44 40.91
CA SER A 22 -30.49 -9.74 40.36
C SER A 22 -29.31 -9.70 41.35
N SER A 23 -29.58 -9.71 42.66
CA SER A 23 -28.52 -9.68 43.68
C SER A 23 -27.70 -10.97 43.69
N ALA A 24 -28.34 -12.13 43.53
CA ALA A 24 -27.67 -13.43 43.54
C ALA A 24 -26.71 -13.59 42.36
N VAL A 25 -27.10 -13.13 41.17
CA VAL A 25 -26.23 -13.17 39.98
C VAL A 25 -25.04 -12.22 40.13
N ASN A 26 -25.26 -11.02 40.68
CA ASN A 26 -24.17 -10.07 40.95
C ASN A 26 -23.20 -10.60 42.01
N VAL A 27 -23.70 -11.29 43.05
CA VAL A 27 -22.87 -11.96 44.06
C VAL A 27 -22.09 -13.13 43.45
N LEU A 28 -22.71 -13.93 42.58
CA LEU A 28 -22.03 -15.01 41.85
C LEU A 28 -20.91 -14.49 40.93
N MET A 29 -21.17 -13.39 40.21
CA MET A 29 -20.17 -12.74 39.36
C MET A 29 -19.02 -12.17 40.21
N LEU A 30 -19.32 -11.54 41.34
CA LEU A 30 -18.29 -11.05 42.26
C LEU A 30 -17.47 -12.19 42.85
N PHE A 31 -18.11 -13.30 43.24
CA PHE A 31 -17.43 -14.49 43.75
C PHE A 31 -16.55 -15.13 42.68
N SER A 32 -16.99 -15.16 41.43
CA SER A 32 -16.20 -15.65 40.29
C SER A 32 -14.96 -14.79 40.06
N VAL A 33 -15.10 -13.46 40.08
CA VAL A 33 -13.98 -12.52 39.93
C VAL A 33 -13.00 -12.64 41.10
N ILE A 34 -13.49 -12.78 42.33
CA ILE A 34 -12.62 -12.94 43.51
C ILE A 34 -11.90 -14.29 43.47
N ALA A 35 -12.61 -15.39 43.15
CA ALA A 35 -12.02 -16.72 43.08
C ALA A 35 -10.95 -16.83 41.98
N THR A 36 -11.20 -16.24 40.80
CA THR A 36 -10.21 -16.24 39.70
C THR A 36 -8.98 -15.39 40.04
N ASN A 37 -9.14 -14.24 40.70
CA ASN A 37 -8.01 -13.43 41.15
C ASN A 37 -7.23 -14.09 42.30
N LEU A 38 -7.90 -14.77 43.24
CA LEU A 38 -7.24 -15.54 44.30
C LEU A 38 -6.49 -16.75 43.74
N PHE A 39 -7.06 -17.45 42.76
CA PHE A 39 -6.39 -18.54 42.07
C PHE A 39 -5.15 -18.06 41.32
N ALA A 40 -5.25 -16.93 40.59
CA ALA A 40 -4.12 -16.31 39.93
C ALA A 40 -3.04 -15.92 40.96
N PHE A 41 -3.42 -15.25 42.05
CA PHE A 41 -2.51 -14.88 43.13
C PHE A 41 -1.84 -16.11 43.75
N TYR A 42 -2.57 -17.20 43.98
CA TYR A 42 -2.01 -18.45 44.48
C TYR A 42 -1.04 -19.07 43.45
N SER A 43 -1.40 -19.11 42.17
CA SER A 43 -0.51 -19.66 41.13
C SER A 43 0.78 -18.84 40.93
N PHE A 44 0.72 -17.52 41.13
CA PHE A 44 1.89 -16.63 40.97
C PHE A 44 2.71 -16.48 42.26
N SER A 45 2.08 -16.66 43.43
CA SER A 45 2.75 -16.58 44.75
C SER A 45 3.18 -17.94 45.29
N TYR A 46 2.78 -19.03 44.63
CA TYR A 46 3.28 -20.37 44.93
C TYR A 46 4.74 -20.47 44.49
N HIS A 47 5.63 -20.19 45.43
CA HIS A 47 7.00 -20.67 45.37
C HIS A 47 7.02 -22.08 45.95
N PRO A 48 7.43 -23.11 45.17
CA PRO A 48 7.53 -24.45 45.70
C PRO A 48 8.62 -24.47 46.76
N THR A 49 8.23 -24.56 48.04
CA THR A 49 9.12 -25.10 49.06
C THR A 49 9.50 -26.50 48.62
N ALA A 50 10.80 -26.74 48.46
CA ALA A 50 11.38 -28.00 48.02
C ALA A 50 10.67 -29.20 48.67
N LEU A 51 9.80 -29.86 47.89
CA LEU A 51 9.25 -31.14 48.25
C LEU A 51 10.42 -32.12 48.32
N LYS A 52 10.75 -32.57 49.54
CA LYS A 52 11.46 -33.84 49.73
C LYS A 52 10.54 -34.95 49.22
N HIS A 53 10.55 -35.17 47.92
CA HIS A 53 10.03 -36.39 47.34
C HIS A 53 10.96 -37.53 47.74
N ASN A 54 10.43 -38.50 48.47
CA ASN A 54 11.02 -39.82 48.54
C ASN A 54 11.19 -40.34 47.11
N TYR A 55 12.45 -40.39 46.68
CA TYR A 55 12.90 -40.87 45.39
C TYR A 55 12.48 -42.34 45.22
N HIS A 56 11.42 -42.57 44.44
CA HIS A 56 11.34 -43.77 43.62
C HIS A 56 11.84 -43.42 42.21
N SER A 57 13.09 -43.84 41.98
CA SER A 57 13.81 -43.97 40.69
C SER A 57 14.17 -42.68 39.91
N PRO A 58 15.41 -42.16 40.05
CA PRO A 58 15.97 -41.08 39.23
C PRO A 58 16.14 -41.42 37.74
N LYS A 59 16.14 -42.72 37.41
CA LYS A 59 16.55 -43.21 36.09
C LYS A 59 15.49 -43.04 35.01
N ASN A 60 14.20 -43.00 35.37
CA ASN A 60 13.12 -42.91 34.37
C ASN A 60 12.88 -41.49 33.88
N LEU A 61 13.04 -40.46 34.74
CA LEU A 61 12.90 -39.07 34.31
C LEU A 61 14.08 -38.62 33.42
N SER A 62 15.31 -39.06 33.75
CA SER A 62 16.48 -38.79 32.88
C SER A 62 16.34 -39.48 31.54
N LEU A 63 15.84 -40.73 31.51
CA LEU A 63 15.62 -41.49 30.28
C LEU A 63 14.50 -40.89 29.42
N ILE A 64 13.41 -40.43 30.03
CA ILE A 64 12.33 -39.72 29.32
C ILE A 64 12.86 -38.38 28.76
N SER A 65 13.60 -37.61 29.56
CA SER A 65 14.22 -36.36 29.11
C SER A 65 15.23 -36.58 27.98
N GLU A 66 16.01 -37.66 28.02
CA GLU A 66 16.98 -38.02 26.98
C GLU A 66 16.27 -38.43 25.69
N LYS A 67 15.22 -39.25 25.78
CA LYS A 67 14.40 -39.64 24.62
C LYS A 67 13.66 -38.46 24.01
N VAL A 68 13.10 -37.56 24.82
CA VAL A 68 12.45 -36.34 24.32
C VAL A 68 13.47 -35.43 23.63
N SER A 69 14.66 -35.25 24.19
CA SER A 69 15.76 -34.51 23.54
C SER A 69 16.20 -35.15 22.22
N ALA A 70 16.29 -36.47 22.15
CA ALA A 70 16.62 -37.19 20.92
C ALA A 70 15.55 -36.98 19.84
N ILE A 71 14.27 -37.08 20.21
CA ILE A 71 13.13 -36.82 19.31
C ILE A 71 13.16 -35.37 18.81
N LEU A 72 13.36 -34.39 19.69
CA LEU A 72 13.46 -32.98 19.30
C LEU A 72 14.64 -32.74 18.34
N ARG A 73 15.78 -33.41 18.57
CA ARG A 73 16.95 -33.32 17.69
C ARG A 73 16.70 -33.92 16.31
N GLU A 74 15.97 -35.03 16.26
CA GLU A 74 15.61 -35.71 15.02
C GLU A 74 14.53 -34.93 14.23
N ILE A 75 13.56 -34.32 14.92
CA ILE A 75 12.62 -33.36 14.34
C ILE A 75 13.38 -32.17 13.76
N GLY A 76 14.30 -31.57 14.51
CA GLY A 76 15.12 -30.46 14.04
C GLY A 76 15.97 -30.81 12.81
N SER A 77 16.58 -31.99 12.80
CA SER A 77 17.32 -32.50 11.63
C SER A 77 16.41 -32.73 10.42
N SER A 78 15.21 -33.28 10.64
CA SER A 78 14.24 -33.52 9.58
C SER A 78 13.71 -32.22 8.99
N GLN A 79 13.46 -31.20 9.81
CA GLN A 79 13.09 -29.86 9.37
C GLN A 79 14.20 -29.19 8.56
N GLN A 80 15.47 -29.32 8.98
CA GLN A 80 16.60 -28.80 8.19
C GLN A 80 16.72 -29.48 6.82
N LYS A 81 16.55 -30.81 6.77
CA LYS A 81 16.54 -31.55 5.50
C LYS A 81 15.38 -31.11 4.61
N LEU A 82 14.19 -30.91 5.19
CA LEU A 82 13.02 -30.42 4.46
C LEU A 82 13.28 -29.04 3.87
N ALA A 83 13.81 -28.10 4.67
CA ALA A 83 14.16 -26.76 4.20
C ALA A 83 15.23 -26.78 3.08
N GLN A 84 16.23 -27.68 3.16
CA GLN A 84 17.20 -27.87 2.09
C GLN A 84 16.56 -28.45 0.82
N MET A 85 15.63 -29.39 0.96
CA MET A 85 14.88 -29.95 -0.17
C MET A 85 13.95 -28.92 -0.80
N GLU A 86 13.20 -28.16 0.00
CA GLU A 86 12.37 -27.04 -0.47
C GLU A 86 13.21 -26.02 -1.22
N LYS A 87 14.39 -25.64 -0.70
CA LYS A 87 15.31 -24.72 -1.39
C LYS A 87 15.77 -25.26 -2.75
N LYS A 88 16.07 -26.57 -2.84
CA LYS A 88 16.47 -27.23 -4.10
C LYS A 88 15.32 -27.43 -5.08
N LEU A 89 14.10 -27.66 -4.57
CA LEU A 89 12.92 -27.98 -5.37
C LEU A 89 12.26 -26.70 -5.93
N LEU A 90 12.29 -25.62 -5.16
CA LEU A 90 11.62 -24.36 -5.47
C LEU A 90 12.53 -23.33 -6.15
N ASP A 91 13.83 -23.63 -6.31
CA ASP A 91 14.84 -22.75 -6.90
C ASP A 91 14.82 -21.32 -6.31
N TYR A 92 14.50 -21.20 -5.01
CA TYR A 92 14.43 -19.90 -4.35
C TYR A 92 15.83 -19.30 -4.19
N GLU A 93 16.15 -18.36 -5.08
CA GLU A 93 17.32 -17.52 -4.94
C GLU A 93 17.15 -16.60 -3.72
N SER A 94 18.12 -16.70 -2.80
CA SER A 94 18.16 -15.92 -1.55
C SER A 94 19.41 -15.06 -1.56
N ILE A 95 19.32 -13.86 -0.97
CA ILE A 95 20.46 -12.95 -0.89
C ILE A 95 21.48 -13.54 0.09
N ASP A 96 22.67 -13.87 -0.40
CA ASP A 96 23.78 -14.28 0.43
C ASP A 96 24.40 -13.07 1.16
N LEU A 97 24.07 -12.94 2.44
CA LEU A 97 24.56 -11.89 3.33
C LEU A 97 26.05 -12.04 3.71
N SER A 98 26.67 -13.19 3.41
CA SER A 98 28.09 -13.43 3.69
C SER A 98 29.02 -12.80 2.65
N ARG A 99 28.48 -12.31 1.53
CA ARG A 99 29.25 -11.62 0.49
C ARG A 99 29.99 -10.40 1.07
N PRO A 100 31.26 -10.17 0.70
CA PRO A 100 32.10 -9.14 1.33
C PRO A 100 31.65 -7.69 1.05
N ASN A 101 30.85 -7.47 0.01
CA ASN A 101 30.41 -6.13 -0.44
C ASN A 101 28.96 -5.79 -0.03
N ILE A 102 28.43 -6.43 1.00
CA ILE A 102 27.09 -6.17 1.52
C ILE A 102 27.15 -5.13 2.64
N ALA A 103 26.44 -4.02 2.46
CA ALA A 103 26.32 -2.95 3.45
C ALA A 103 25.77 -3.49 4.78
N GLU A 104 26.33 -3.01 5.89
CA GLU A 104 25.92 -3.48 7.22
C GLU A 104 24.45 -3.22 7.52
N GLU A 105 23.92 -2.07 7.10
CA GLU A 105 22.48 -1.80 7.27
C GLU A 105 21.58 -2.75 6.48
N LEU A 106 22.06 -3.30 5.35
CA LEU A 106 21.31 -4.33 4.62
C LEU A 106 21.30 -5.65 5.39
N LYS A 107 22.42 -6.03 6.01
CA LYS A 107 22.49 -7.21 6.88
C LYS A 107 21.57 -7.05 8.09
N VAL A 108 21.59 -5.90 8.74
CA VAL A 108 20.72 -5.58 9.88
C VAL A 108 19.25 -5.60 9.48
N PHE A 109 18.91 -5.06 8.30
CA PHE A 109 17.54 -5.07 7.80
C PHE A 109 17.03 -6.49 7.52
N LEU A 110 17.81 -7.31 6.81
CA LEU A 110 17.46 -8.69 6.45
C LEU A 110 17.72 -9.70 7.57
N ASN A 111 18.19 -9.25 8.74
CA ASN A 111 18.44 -10.12 9.87
C ASN A 111 17.14 -10.73 10.41
N HIS A 112 17.23 -11.95 10.92
CA HIS A 112 16.10 -12.64 11.55
C HIS A 112 16.03 -12.22 13.01
N TYR A 113 14.87 -11.73 13.45
CA TYR A 113 14.64 -11.30 14.82
C TYR A 113 13.70 -12.29 15.52
N GLN A 114 14.11 -12.86 16.65
CA GLN A 114 13.23 -13.71 17.44
C GLN A 114 11.98 -12.92 17.88
N LEU A 115 10.82 -13.57 17.86
CA LEU A 115 9.58 -12.99 18.33
C LEU A 115 9.71 -12.66 19.83
N PRO A 116 9.32 -11.45 20.28
CA PRO A 116 9.45 -11.05 21.68
C PRO A 116 8.77 -11.98 22.68
N LEU A 117 7.71 -12.67 22.25
CA LEU A 117 6.90 -13.59 23.07
C LEU A 117 7.19 -15.07 22.77
N GLY A 118 8.26 -15.35 22.02
CA GLY A 118 8.57 -16.70 21.56
C GLY A 118 7.65 -17.18 20.44
N LYS A 119 7.54 -18.51 20.31
CA LYS A 119 6.82 -19.16 19.22
C LYS A 119 5.33 -18.80 19.22
N ASP A 120 4.82 -18.30 18.10
CA ASP A 120 3.39 -18.08 17.90
C ASP A 120 2.64 -19.43 17.93
N SER A 121 1.63 -19.56 18.77
CA SER A 121 0.94 -20.83 18.99
C SER A 121 0.08 -21.28 17.81
N ARG A 122 -0.34 -20.35 16.94
CA ARG A 122 -1.22 -20.63 15.79
C ARG A 122 -0.43 -20.98 14.54
N THR A 123 0.62 -20.24 14.25
CA THR A 123 1.42 -20.33 13.02
C THR A 123 2.73 -21.10 13.25
N GLY A 124 3.17 -21.22 14.51
CA GLY A 124 4.44 -21.84 14.86
C GLY A 124 5.68 -21.00 14.49
N ILE A 125 5.49 -19.79 13.99
CA ILE A 125 6.57 -18.87 13.63
C ILE A 125 7.31 -18.47 14.92
N THR A 126 8.64 -18.47 14.87
CA THR A 126 9.52 -18.06 15.97
C THR A 126 10.24 -16.76 15.71
N GLU A 127 10.32 -16.33 14.45
CA GLU A 127 11.14 -15.20 14.02
C GLU A 127 10.34 -14.26 13.12
N MET A 128 10.58 -12.97 13.27
CA MET A 128 10.19 -11.93 12.31
C MET A 128 11.30 -11.75 11.29
N VAL A 129 10.91 -11.72 10.02
CA VAL A 129 11.80 -11.48 8.88
C VAL A 129 11.36 -10.23 8.14
N ALA A 130 12.30 -9.37 7.80
CA ALA A 130 12.07 -8.36 6.77
C ALA A 130 12.31 -8.99 5.39
N SER A 131 11.58 -8.54 4.38
CA SER A 131 11.72 -9.04 3.01
C SER A 131 12.01 -7.90 2.05
N VAL A 132 12.70 -8.23 0.97
CA VAL A 132 12.77 -7.43 -0.25
C VAL A 132 12.05 -8.17 -1.37
N GLY A 133 11.64 -7.43 -2.41
CA GLY A 133 11.03 -8.04 -3.59
C GLY A 133 11.90 -9.17 -4.15
N HIS A 134 11.27 -10.27 -4.58
CA HIS A 134 11.99 -11.48 -4.96
C HIS A 134 13.04 -11.21 -6.03
N SER A 135 12.70 -10.45 -7.08
CA SER A 135 13.63 -10.08 -8.16
C SER A 135 14.85 -9.27 -7.71
N CYS A 136 14.83 -8.72 -6.50
CA CYS A 136 15.90 -7.89 -5.98
C CYS A 136 17.22 -8.65 -5.76
N TYR A 137 17.19 -9.98 -5.69
CA TYR A 137 18.42 -10.78 -5.62
C TYR A 137 19.36 -10.50 -6.82
N LYS A 138 18.82 -10.10 -7.98
CA LYS A 138 19.60 -9.73 -9.18
C LYS A 138 20.28 -8.37 -9.06
N SER A 139 19.89 -7.58 -8.07
CA SER A 139 20.28 -6.19 -7.88
C SER A 139 20.95 -5.95 -6.53
N VAL A 140 21.53 -6.99 -5.94
CA VAL A 140 22.12 -6.95 -4.59
C VAL A 140 23.21 -5.88 -4.46
N ASP A 141 24.01 -5.65 -5.50
CA ASP A 141 25.06 -4.62 -5.43
C ASP A 141 24.45 -3.20 -5.37
N LEU A 142 23.39 -2.94 -6.15
CA LEU A 142 22.64 -1.68 -6.11
C LEU A 142 21.88 -1.54 -4.79
N LEU A 143 21.34 -2.63 -4.25
CA LEU A 143 20.64 -2.66 -2.97
C LEU A 143 21.62 -2.38 -1.82
N SER A 144 22.82 -2.95 -1.87
CA SER A 144 23.91 -2.69 -0.94
C SER A 144 24.35 -1.23 -1.00
N GLN A 145 24.51 -0.67 -2.20
CA GLN A 145 24.77 0.75 -2.39
C GLN A 145 23.66 1.62 -1.78
N PHE A 146 22.39 1.25 -2.00
CA PHE A 146 21.24 1.96 -1.42
C PHE A 146 21.23 1.85 0.11
N MET A 147 21.73 0.77 0.69
CA MET A 147 21.83 0.61 2.15
C MET A 147 23.15 1.14 2.72
N SER A 148 24.02 1.74 1.91
CA SER A 148 25.28 2.33 2.35
C SER A 148 25.07 3.78 2.81
N TYR A 149 24.32 3.95 3.91
CA TYR A 149 24.10 5.23 4.57
C TYR A 149 24.65 5.19 6.00
N LYS A 150 24.84 6.36 6.61
CA LYS A 150 25.22 6.46 8.02
C LYS A 150 23.96 6.56 8.89
N VAL A 151 23.91 5.73 9.93
CA VAL A 151 22.81 5.72 10.91
C VAL A 151 22.76 7.05 11.64
N ASP A 152 21.55 7.55 11.89
CA ASP A 152 21.27 8.83 12.56
C ASP A 152 21.92 10.04 11.87
N SER A 153 22.22 9.93 10.57
CA SER A 153 22.66 11.05 9.74
C SER A 153 21.63 11.42 8.69
N VAL A 154 21.90 12.44 7.88
CA VAL A 154 21.09 12.75 6.70
C VAL A 154 21.21 11.62 5.68
N CYS A 155 20.09 11.18 5.10
CA CYS A 155 20.08 10.19 4.03
C CYS A 155 20.79 10.72 2.77
N PRO A 156 21.52 9.87 2.03
CA PRO A 156 22.05 10.24 0.72
C PRO A 156 20.95 10.73 -0.23
N ASP A 157 21.30 11.66 -1.11
CA ASP A 157 20.40 12.18 -2.16
C ASP A 157 20.49 11.28 -3.40
N ASP A 158 19.96 10.06 -3.27
CA ASP A 158 20.11 8.96 -4.22
C ASP A 158 18.76 8.42 -4.72
N TRP A 159 17.79 9.31 -4.90
CA TRP A 159 16.45 8.97 -5.38
C TRP A 159 16.47 8.18 -6.70
N SER A 160 17.44 8.46 -7.58
CA SER A 160 17.60 7.76 -8.86
C SER A 160 18.03 6.29 -8.68
N LEU A 161 18.84 5.99 -7.65
CA LEU A 161 19.18 4.62 -7.27
C LEU A 161 17.95 3.88 -6.73
N GLY A 162 17.16 4.55 -5.88
CA GLY A 162 15.88 4.02 -5.40
C GLY A 162 14.92 3.69 -6.54
N GLN A 163 14.76 4.58 -7.51
CA GLN A 163 13.92 4.34 -8.69
C GLN A 163 14.45 3.16 -9.53
N LYS A 164 15.77 3.07 -9.74
CA LYS A 164 16.38 1.95 -10.47
C LYS A 164 16.10 0.60 -9.79
N LEU A 165 16.17 0.56 -8.46
CA LEU A 165 15.84 -0.64 -7.68
C LEU A 165 14.35 -1.01 -7.81
N ILE A 166 13.44 -0.04 -7.70
CA ILE A 166 12.00 -0.26 -7.89
C ILE A 166 11.72 -0.85 -9.28
N LEU A 167 12.30 -0.28 -10.34
CA LEU A 167 12.16 -0.77 -11.71
C LEU A 167 12.75 -2.18 -11.93
N GLN A 168 13.63 -2.64 -11.03
CA GLN A 168 14.21 -3.98 -11.03
C GLN A 168 13.48 -4.94 -10.08
N GLY A 169 12.32 -4.54 -9.53
CA GLY A 169 11.48 -5.39 -8.67
C GLY A 169 11.98 -5.48 -7.22
N CYS A 170 12.72 -4.48 -6.73
CA CYS A 170 13.14 -4.38 -5.33
C CYS A 170 12.14 -3.66 -4.42
N GLU A 171 10.94 -3.35 -4.90
CA GLU A 171 9.92 -2.70 -4.09
C GLU A 171 9.24 -3.71 -3.13
N PRO A 172 8.84 -3.31 -1.90
CA PRO A 172 9.17 -2.06 -1.23
C PRO A 172 10.66 -1.99 -0.91
N LEU A 173 11.24 -0.80 -1.12
CA LEU A 173 12.64 -0.57 -0.76
C LEU A 173 12.84 -0.72 0.76
N PRO A 174 13.99 -1.24 1.21
CA PRO A 174 14.29 -1.34 2.62
C PRO A 174 14.20 0.01 3.33
N ARG A 175 13.67 0.00 4.56
CA ARG A 175 13.63 1.18 5.41
C ARG A 175 15.05 1.56 5.83
N ARG A 176 15.36 2.86 5.77
CA ARG A 176 16.64 3.41 6.20
C ARG A 176 16.53 4.08 7.56
N ARG A 177 17.55 3.92 8.40
CA ARG A 177 17.74 4.58 9.71
C ARG A 177 18.52 5.89 9.57
N CYS A 178 18.12 6.73 8.62
CA CYS A 178 18.68 8.06 8.39
C CYS A 178 17.54 9.08 8.30
N PHE A 179 17.87 10.35 8.56
CA PHE A 179 16.92 11.45 8.51
C PHE A 179 16.74 11.93 7.07
N ALA A 180 15.49 12.08 6.65
CA ALA A 180 15.18 12.72 5.37
C ALA A 180 15.77 14.14 5.34
N LYS A 181 16.40 14.50 4.22
CA LYS A 181 16.95 15.84 4.01
C LYS A 181 15.83 16.87 4.10
N THR A 182 15.96 17.85 4.98
CA THR A 182 15.02 18.96 5.11
C THR A 182 15.52 20.16 4.33
N ILE A 183 14.63 20.75 3.53
CA ILE A 183 14.88 22.01 2.83
C ILE A 183 13.94 23.05 3.44
N PRO A 184 14.43 24.17 4.00
CA PRO A 184 13.58 25.22 4.53
C PRO A 184 12.63 25.75 3.45
N LYS A 185 11.33 25.63 3.69
CA LYS A 185 10.29 26.11 2.75
C LYS A 185 9.86 27.53 3.10
N LEU A 186 10.76 28.49 2.89
CA LEU A 186 10.48 29.90 3.16
C LEU A 186 9.66 30.52 2.02
N GLY A 187 8.73 31.41 2.36
CA GLY A 187 7.93 32.16 1.38
C GLY A 187 6.82 31.34 0.70
N LEU A 188 6.33 30.28 1.33
CA LEU A 188 5.14 29.58 0.86
C LEU A 188 3.90 30.44 1.06
N HIS A 189 3.01 30.44 0.06
CA HIS A 189 1.69 31.04 0.18
C HIS A 189 0.75 30.12 0.98
N PRO A 190 -0.31 30.66 1.61
CA PRO A 190 -1.35 29.83 2.21
C PRO A 190 -2.14 29.07 1.13
N PHE A 191 -2.67 27.91 1.50
CA PHE A 191 -3.62 27.18 0.67
C PHE A 191 -4.94 27.98 0.51
N PRO A 192 -5.57 28.02 -0.67
CA PRO A 192 -5.22 27.33 -1.92
C PRO A 192 -4.26 28.12 -2.83
N ALA A 193 -3.93 29.36 -2.48
CA ALA A 193 -3.08 30.22 -3.33
C ALA A 193 -1.70 29.63 -3.63
N SER A 194 -1.20 28.71 -2.79
CA SER A 194 0.04 27.97 -3.00
C SER A 194 0.08 27.02 -4.20
N LEU A 195 -1.08 26.61 -4.75
CA LEU A 195 -1.11 25.57 -5.80
C LEU A 195 -0.64 26.08 -7.16
N TRP A 196 -0.96 27.33 -7.50
CA TRP A 196 -0.79 27.91 -8.84
C TRP A 196 0.01 29.20 -8.82
N ARG A 197 0.96 29.29 -7.89
CA ARG A 197 1.85 30.46 -7.74
C ARG A 197 3.30 30.02 -7.69
N ASN A 198 4.15 30.81 -8.31
CA ASN A 198 5.58 30.65 -8.18
C ASN A 198 6.01 30.85 -6.73
N VAL A 199 6.90 29.97 -6.29
CA VAL A 199 7.57 30.03 -4.99
C VAL A 199 9.07 30.11 -5.24
N SER A 200 9.83 30.52 -4.23
CA SER A 200 11.27 30.69 -4.38
C SER A 200 11.95 29.40 -4.84
N GLU A 201 12.78 29.47 -5.88
CA GLU A 201 13.53 28.31 -6.39
C GLU A 201 14.47 27.65 -5.36
N LYS A 202 14.75 28.36 -4.26
CA LYS A 202 15.57 27.90 -3.14
C LYS A 202 14.93 26.76 -2.34
N ILE A 203 13.62 26.53 -2.49
CA ILE A 203 12.91 25.48 -1.75
C ILE A 203 12.94 24.11 -2.45
N TYR A 204 13.50 24.03 -3.66
CA TYR A 204 13.57 22.80 -4.46
C TYR A 204 14.93 22.13 -4.35
N SER A 205 14.95 20.79 -4.41
CA SER A 205 16.18 20.04 -4.65
C SER A 205 16.38 19.87 -6.16
N TRP A 206 17.51 20.37 -6.67
CA TRP A 206 17.92 20.21 -8.07
C TRP A 206 18.89 19.04 -8.26
N SER A 207 19.01 18.15 -7.27
CA SER A 207 19.94 17.02 -7.32
C SER A 207 19.55 16.01 -8.39
N GLY A 208 20.53 15.47 -9.11
CA GLY A 208 20.32 14.55 -10.22
C GLY A 208 19.68 15.17 -11.48
N LEU A 209 19.28 16.45 -11.44
CA LEU A 209 18.71 17.15 -12.59
C LEU A 209 19.78 17.97 -13.32
N GLY A 210 19.75 17.93 -14.65
CA GLY A 210 20.62 18.77 -15.48
C GLY A 210 20.21 20.25 -15.47
N CYS A 211 18.97 20.57 -15.08
CA CYS A 211 18.51 21.95 -14.87
C CYS A 211 18.62 22.34 -13.39
N LYS A 212 18.93 23.61 -13.12
CA LYS A 212 19.12 24.17 -11.76
C LYS A 212 18.17 25.34 -11.44
N ASN A 213 17.23 25.62 -12.33
CA ASN A 213 16.19 26.64 -12.21
C ASN A 213 15.01 26.27 -13.12
N PHE A 214 13.87 26.94 -12.92
CA PHE A 214 12.67 26.74 -13.72
C PHE A 214 12.83 27.23 -15.14
N ASP A 215 13.58 28.31 -15.38
CA ASP A 215 13.83 28.81 -16.74
C ASP A 215 14.46 27.72 -17.65
N CYS A 216 15.42 26.96 -17.12
CA CYS A 216 16.00 25.81 -17.81
C CYS A 216 14.96 24.68 -18.00
N LEU A 217 14.20 24.32 -16.96
CA LEU A 217 13.22 23.23 -17.05
C LEU A 217 12.10 23.53 -18.04
N SER A 218 11.54 24.75 -17.99
CA SER A 218 10.44 25.18 -18.86
C SER A 218 10.84 25.24 -20.33
N LYS A 219 12.11 25.52 -20.63
CA LYS A 219 12.67 25.48 -21.99
C LYS A 219 12.96 24.06 -22.48
N LYS A 220 13.07 23.07 -21.58
CA LYS A 220 13.32 21.67 -21.97
C LYS A 220 12.02 20.95 -22.29
N LYS A 221 12.02 20.25 -23.42
CA LYS A 221 11.00 19.24 -23.72
C LYS A 221 11.37 17.92 -23.03
N LEU A 222 10.86 17.71 -21.82
CA LEU A 222 11.21 16.54 -21.00
C LEU A 222 10.59 15.25 -21.53
N ASN A 223 9.35 15.31 -22.00
CA ASN A 223 8.69 14.22 -22.74
C ASN A 223 7.59 14.82 -23.65
N ARG A 224 6.83 13.95 -24.33
CA ARG A 224 5.77 14.36 -25.28
C ARG A 224 4.60 15.08 -24.61
N ASP A 225 4.27 14.70 -23.37
CA ASP A 225 3.12 15.21 -22.61
C ASP A 225 3.47 16.36 -21.67
N CYS A 226 4.76 16.72 -21.57
CA CYS A 226 5.28 17.65 -20.57
C CYS A 226 6.15 18.77 -21.12
N ALA A 227 5.76 19.33 -22.27
CA ALA A 227 6.32 20.58 -22.76
C ALA A 227 5.71 21.76 -21.96
N GLY A 228 6.50 22.40 -21.10
CA GLY A 228 6.04 23.54 -20.29
C GLY A 228 5.24 23.17 -19.02
N CYS A 229 5.32 21.94 -18.51
CA CYS A 229 4.64 21.56 -17.25
C CYS A 229 5.06 22.40 -16.04
N PHE A 230 6.28 22.94 -16.07
CA PHE A 230 6.86 23.67 -14.95
C PHE A 230 6.49 25.16 -14.97
N ASP A 231 5.76 25.61 -15.99
CA ASP A 231 5.06 26.89 -15.94
C ASP A 231 3.73 26.71 -15.18
N ILE A 232 3.81 26.83 -13.86
CA ILE A 232 2.69 26.62 -12.94
C ILE A 232 1.79 27.85 -12.79
N VAL A 233 2.01 28.91 -13.56
CA VAL A 233 1.19 30.14 -13.54
C VAL A 233 0.39 30.25 -14.83
N GLU A 234 1.05 30.20 -15.99
CA GLU A 234 0.41 30.41 -17.30
C GLU A 234 0.44 29.16 -18.19
N GLY A 235 1.08 28.09 -17.73
CA GLY A 235 1.32 26.89 -18.50
C GLY A 235 0.14 25.93 -18.63
N TYR A 236 0.44 24.78 -19.23
CA TYR A 236 -0.57 23.76 -19.53
C TYR A 236 -1.25 23.20 -18.28
N GLU A 237 -0.48 22.92 -17.22
CA GLU A 237 -0.99 22.26 -16.02
C GLU A 237 -2.05 23.11 -15.29
N THR A 238 -1.94 24.45 -15.32
CA THR A 238 -2.95 25.35 -14.75
C THR A 238 -4.25 25.42 -15.54
N GLN A 239 -4.29 24.86 -16.76
CA GLN A 239 -5.50 24.78 -17.56
C GLN A 239 -6.06 23.35 -17.64
N ARG A 240 -5.26 22.36 -17.23
CA ARG A 240 -5.65 20.96 -17.21
C ARG A 240 -6.82 20.73 -16.25
N TYR A 241 -7.80 19.94 -16.70
CA TYR A 241 -9.07 19.65 -16.04
C TYR A 241 -10.04 20.84 -15.86
N VAL A 242 -9.67 22.06 -16.22
CA VAL A 242 -10.56 23.24 -16.16
C VAL A 242 -10.89 23.80 -17.55
N LYS A 243 -10.02 23.55 -18.54
CA LYS A 243 -10.23 23.94 -19.93
C LYS A 243 -9.94 22.77 -20.87
N ALA A 244 -10.95 22.35 -21.63
CA ALA A 244 -10.82 21.27 -22.60
C ALA A 244 -10.01 21.75 -23.82
N ARG A 245 -9.03 20.96 -24.26
CA ARG A 245 -8.25 21.21 -25.48
C ARG A 245 -8.63 20.27 -26.61
N SER A 246 -9.25 19.15 -26.28
CA SER A 246 -9.74 18.14 -27.20
C SER A 246 -11.03 17.51 -26.65
N LYS A 247 -11.73 16.75 -27.51
CA LYS A 247 -12.99 16.09 -27.13
C LYS A 247 -12.81 15.00 -26.05
N ILE A 248 -11.59 14.53 -25.86
CA ILE A 248 -11.26 13.50 -24.87
C ILE A 248 -10.82 14.08 -23.52
N ASP A 249 -10.64 15.40 -23.41
CA ASP A 249 -10.29 16.02 -22.14
C ASP A 249 -11.57 16.25 -21.33
N PHE A 250 -11.67 15.60 -20.16
CA PHE A 250 -12.79 15.78 -19.26
C PHE A 250 -12.47 16.83 -18.20
N LEU A 251 -13.45 17.68 -17.89
CA LEU A 251 -13.30 18.71 -16.89
C LEU A 251 -13.61 18.14 -15.51
N ILE A 252 -12.89 18.61 -14.49
CA ILE A 252 -13.09 18.16 -13.11
C ILE A 252 -14.53 18.37 -12.67
N ASP A 253 -15.08 19.57 -12.91
CA ASP A 253 -16.45 19.91 -12.50
C ASP A 253 -17.48 19.01 -13.20
N ASP A 254 -17.27 18.65 -14.48
CA ASP A 254 -18.14 17.70 -15.18
C ASP A 254 -18.14 16.31 -14.51
N VAL A 255 -16.96 15.83 -14.10
CA VAL A 255 -16.83 14.52 -13.44
C VAL A 255 -17.41 14.55 -12.02
N LEU A 256 -17.17 15.64 -11.27
CA LEU A 256 -17.71 15.80 -9.93
C LEU A 256 -19.25 15.79 -9.93
N VAL A 257 -19.89 16.43 -10.91
CA VAL A 257 -21.36 16.44 -11.03
C VAL A 257 -21.94 15.06 -11.35
N MET A 258 -21.15 14.15 -11.94
CA MET A 258 -21.58 12.76 -12.17
C MET A 258 -21.63 11.92 -10.87
N ALA A 259 -20.96 12.37 -9.80
CA ALA A 259 -20.99 11.71 -8.51
C ALA A 259 -22.27 12.07 -7.74
N LYS A 260 -23.30 11.23 -7.87
CA LYS A 260 -24.63 11.47 -7.29
C LYS A 260 -24.64 11.75 -5.78
N ASP A 261 -23.75 11.14 -5.01
CA ASP A 261 -23.69 11.26 -3.55
C ASP A 261 -22.54 12.18 -3.08
N GLY A 262 -21.94 12.93 -4.01
CA GLY A 262 -20.70 13.67 -3.76
C GLY A 262 -19.47 12.78 -3.61
N LEU A 263 -18.30 13.42 -3.61
CA LEU A 263 -17.00 12.78 -3.38
C LEU A 263 -16.37 13.34 -2.11
N ARG A 264 -15.89 12.46 -1.24
CA ARG A 264 -15.17 12.82 0.00
C ARG A 264 -13.68 12.58 -0.15
N ILE A 265 -13.31 11.51 -0.85
CA ILE A 265 -11.92 11.09 -1.01
C ILE A 265 -11.66 10.53 -2.41
N GLY A 266 -10.69 11.13 -3.09
CA GLY A 266 -10.16 10.66 -4.36
C GLY A 266 -8.79 9.98 -4.21
N PHE A 267 -8.52 9.02 -5.08
CA PHE A 267 -7.23 8.36 -5.25
C PHE A 267 -6.70 8.64 -6.66
N ASP A 268 -5.50 9.21 -6.78
CA ASP A 268 -4.89 9.53 -8.07
C ASP A 268 -3.71 8.60 -8.36
N ILE A 269 -3.89 7.75 -9.37
CA ILE A 269 -2.91 6.82 -9.92
C ILE A 269 -2.35 7.46 -11.19
N SER A 270 -1.34 8.31 -11.05
CA SER A 270 -0.69 8.95 -12.19
C SER A 270 0.78 9.31 -11.92
N GLY A 271 1.59 9.25 -12.97
CA GLY A 271 3.01 9.63 -12.93
C GLY A 271 3.29 11.10 -13.28
N GLY A 272 2.27 11.96 -13.19
CA GLY A 272 2.33 13.35 -13.62
C GLY A 272 2.86 14.33 -12.55
N SER A 273 2.60 15.62 -12.76
CA SER A 273 2.97 16.73 -11.85
C SER A 273 2.07 16.88 -10.61
N GLY A 274 1.14 15.95 -10.37
CA GLY A 274 0.16 16.04 -9.27
C GLY A 274 -0.99 17.03 -9.51
N THR A 275 -1.18 17.47 -10.75
CA THR A 275 -2.19 18.48 -11.15
C THR A 275 -3.62 18.06 -10.82
N PHE A 276 -3.97 16.78 -11.01
CA PHE A 276 -5.29 16.29 -10.64
C PHE A 276 -5.52 16.39 -9.13
N ALA A 277 -4.57 15.94 -8.31
CA ALA A 277 -4.65 16.08 -6.86
C ALA A 277 -4.72 17.55 -6.40
N ALA A 278 -3.95 18.45 -7.02
CA ALA A 278 -4.07 19.89 -6.77
C ALA A 278 -5.49 20.39 -7.05
N ARG A 279 -6.06 20.04 -8.21
CA ARG A 279 -7.44 20.41 -8.58
C ARG A 279 -8.50 19.84 -7.65
N MET A 280 -8.37 18.59 -7.26
CA MET A 280 -9.28 17.97 -6.30
C MET A 280 -9.16 18.63 -4.93
N SER A 281 -7.96 19.03 -4.50
CA SER A 281 -7.78 19.74 -3.23
C SER A 281 -8.52 21.08 -3.17
N GLU A 282 -8.70 21.77 -4.31
CA GLU A 282 -9.49 23.02 -4.40
C GLU A 282 -11.01 22.79 -4.28
N LYS A 283 -11.47 21.56 -4.51
CA LYS A 283 -12.90 21.20 -4.56
C LYS A 283 -13.28 20.31 -3.37
N ASN A 284 -12.87 19.05 -3.43
CA ASN A 284 -13.17 17.98 -2.48
C ASN A 284 -11.91 17.11 -2.39
N GLY A 285 -11.14 17.19 -1.31
CA GLY A 285 -9.77 16.66 -1.21
C GLY A 285 -9.52 15.28 -1.84
N ALA A 286 -8.36 15.12 -2.49
CA ALA A 286 -7.86 13.84 -2.99
C ALA A 286 -6.43 13.59 -2.53
N PHE A 287 -6.08 12.31 -2.46
CA PHE A 287 -4.74 11.85 -2.09
C PHE A 287 -4.01 11.37 -3.34
N PRO A 288 -2.94 12.07 -3.78
CA PRO A 288 -2.07 11.56 -4.82
C PRO A 288 -1.21 10.43 -4.28
N LEU A 289 -1.08 9.37 -5.05
CA LEU A 289 -0.09 8.35 -4.75
C LEU A 289 0.60 7.89 -6.03
N TYR A 290 1.92 7.99 -6.00
CA TYR A 290 2.76 7.37 -7.00
C TYR A 290 3.08 5.94 -6.54
N LEU A 291 2.54 4.94 -7.23
CA LEU A 291 2.85 3.52 -7.05
C LEU A 291 3.21 2.88 -8.38
N SER A 292 4.09 1.87 -8.33
CA SER A 292 4.19 0.93 -9.45
C SER A 292 2.87 0.19 -9.65
N LEU A 293 2.49 -0.03 -10.92
CA LEU A 293 1.29 -0.79 -11.28
C LEU A 293 1.38 -2.27 -10.93
N ASP A 294 2.59 -2.78 -10.69
CA ASP A 294 2.81 -4.17 -10.32
C ASP A 294 2.47 -4.46 -8.85
N HIS A 295 2.13 -3.42 -8.08
CA HIS A 295 1.84 -3.52 -6.66
C HIS A 295 0.36 -3.42 -6.36
N ARG A 296 -0.09 -4.28 -5.45
CA ARG A 296 -1.40 -4.16 -4.86
C ARG A 296 -1.47 -2.90 -3.99
N PHE A 297 -2.50 -2.09 -4.18
CA PHE A 297 -2.75 -0.87 -3.45
C PHE A 297 -2.87 -1.15 -1.95
N PRO A 298 -2.12 -0.42 -1.09
CA PRO A 298 -2.05 -0.66 0.35
C PRO A 298 -3.26 -0.07 1.09
N PHE A 299 -4.45 -0.15 0.50
CA PHE A 299 -5.70 0.35 1.07
C PHE A 299 -6.67 -0.79 1.33
N TYR A 300 -7.55 -0.58 2.31
CA TYR A 300 -8.70 -1.47 2.53
C TYR A 300 -9.70 -1.38 1.36
N ASP A 301 -10.63 -2.32 1.35
CA ASP A 301 -11.67 -2.38 0.34
C ASP A 301 -12.65 -1.20 0.52
N HIS A 302 -13.13 -0.65 -0.59
CA HIS A 302 -14.17 0.40 -0.64
C HIS A 302 -13.83 1.73 0.06
N VAL A 303 -12.54 2.07 0.13
CA VAL A 303 -12.07 3.32 0.74
C VAL A 303 -12.41 4.54 -0.12
N PHE A 304 -12.29 4.44 -1.44
CA PHE A 304 -12.31 5.62 -2.32
C PHE A 304 -13.66 5.84 -3.02
N ASP A 305 -14.05 7.12 -3.13
CA ASP A 305 -15.23 7.54 -3.88
C ASP A 305 -14.92 7.75 -5.35
N LEU A 306 -13.68 8.15 -5.66
CA LEU A 306 -13.16 8.33 -7.02
C LEU A 306 -11.75 7.76 -7.12
N VAL A 307 -11.49 6.94 -8.14
CA VAL A 307 -10.14 6.55 -8.56
C VAL A 307 -9.86 7.20 -9.92
N HIS A 308 -8.89 8.09 -9.96
CA HIS A 308 -8.39 8.71 -11.18
C HIS A 308 -7.16 7.95 -11.67
N ILE A 309 -7.14 7.66 -12.96
CA ILE A 309 -6.07 6.93 -13.64
C ILE A 309 -5.59 7.80 -14.80
N GLY A 310 -4.45 8.43 -14.62
CA GLY A 310 -3.88 9.36 -15.59
C GLY A 310 -3.06 8.67 -16.68
N ASN A 311 -2.74 9.44 -17.72
CA ASN A 311 -1.76 9.07 -18.74
C ASN A 311 -0.37 8.79 -18.11
N GLY A 312 0.38 7.86 -18.70
CA GLY A 312 1.68 7.41 -18.19
C GLY A 312 1.67 6.06 -17.46
N LEU A 313 0.52 5.39 -17.42
CA LEU A 313 0.49 3.97 -17.13
C LEU A 313 1.09 3.21 -18.33
N ASP A 314 2.35 2.79 -18.22
CA ASP A 314 2.92 1.80 -19.13
C ASP A 314 2.28 0.44 -18.83
N ILE A 315 1.01 0.31 -19.19
CA ILE A 315 0.32 -0.96 -19.33
C ILE A 315 0.89 -1.57 -20.61
N GLY A 316 2.17 -1.98 -20.54
CA GLY A 316 2.82 -2.77 -21.57
C GLY A 316 1.84 -3.87 -21.97
N GLY A 317 1.65 -4.07 -23.28
CA GLY A 317 0.46 -4.63 -23.93
C GLY A 317 -0.07 -6.02 -23.51
N GLU A 318 0.35 -6.54 -22.37
CA GLU A 318 -0.17 -7.70 -21.66
C GLU A 318 -1.51 -7.37 -20.98
N ALA A 319 -2.60 -7.96 -21.51
CA ALA A 319 -3.95 -7.76 -21.02
C ALA A 319 -4.12 -8.13 -19.53
N GLN A 320 -3.32 -9.07 -19.02
CA GLN A 320 -3.37 -9.55 -17.65
C GLN A 320 -2.94 -8.48 -16.65
N LYS A 321 -1.95 -7.64 -16.97
CA LYS A 321 -1.53 -6.54 -16.10
C LYS A 321 -2.65 -5.51 -15.91
N LEU A 322 -3.33 -5.17 -17.00
CA LEU A 322 -4.51 -4.31 -16.95
C LEU A 322 -5.64 -4.94 -16.13
N GLU A 323 -5.84 -6.26 -16.27
CA GLU A 323 -6.85 -6.98 -15.49
C GLU A 323 -6.55 -6.95 -13.99
N PHE A 324 -5.30 -7.21 -13.57
CA PHE A 324 -4.89 -7.09 -12.17
C PHE A 324 -5.11 -5.67 -11.62
N LEU A 325 -4.70 -4.65 -12.39
CA LEU A 325 -4.95 -3.26 -12.03
C LEU A 325 -6.45 -2.99 -11.85
N MET A 326 -7.29 -3.46 -12.77
CA MET A 326 -8.74 -3.28 -12.67
C MET A 326 -9.36 -4.00 -11.47
N PHE A 327 -8.88 -5.20 -11.10
CA PHE A 327 -9.31 -5.87 -9.88
C PHE A 327 -8.97 -5.06 -8.63
N ASP A 328 -7.79 -4.46 -8.60
CA ASP A 328 -7.37 -3.70 -7.44
C ASP A 328 -8.04 -2.34 -7.33
N VAL A 329 -8.24 -1.65 -8.47
CA VAL A 329 -9.09 -0.46 -8.57
C VAL A 329 -10.52 -0.77 -8.13
N ASP A 330 -11.10 -1.86 -8.63
CA ASP A 330 -12.45 -2.29 -8.24
C ASP A 330 -12.54 -2.57 -6.75
N ARG A 331 -11.53 -3.19 -6.16
CA ARG A 331 -11.48 -3.47 -4.74
C ARG A 331 -11.52 -2.19 -3.89
N VAL A 332 -10.67 -1.22 -4.21
CA VAL A 332 -10.53 -0.01 -3.38
C VAL A 332 -11.63 1.03 -3.61
N VAL A 333 -12.30 1.02 -4.77
CA VAL A 333 -13.43 1.92 -5.04
C VAL A 333 -14.74 1.39 -4.41
N ARG A 334 -15.50 2.26 -3.76
CA ARG A 334 -16.79 1.90 -3.15
C ARG A 334 -17.86 1.64 -4.21
N ALA A 335 -18.93 0.92 -3.83
CA ALA A 335 -20.10 0.79 -4.68
C ALA A 335 -20.72 2.16 -5.00
N GLY A 336 -21.08 2.38 -6.27
CA GLY A 336 -21.56 3.67 -6.77
C GLY A 336 -20.45 4.73 -6.97
N GLY A 337 -19.22 4.45 -6.53
CA GLY A 337 -18.05 5.29 -6.75
C GLY A 337 -17.62 5.32 -8.22
N LEU A 338 -16.75 6.28 -8.53
CA LEU A 338 -16.31 6.57 -9.89
C LEU A 338 -14.90 6.07 -10.16
N VAL A 339 -14.66 5.64 -11.40
CA VAL A 339 -13.33 5.42 -11.96
C VAL A 339 -13.19 6.33 -13.17
N TRP A 340 -12.21 7.22 -13.13
CA TRP A 340 -11.91 8.15 -14.22
C TRP A 340 -10.62 7.71 -14.92
N LEU A 341 -10.77 7.20 -16.14
CA LEU A 341 -9.67 6.96 -17.06
C LEU A 341 -9.40 8.27 -17.83
N ASP A 342 -8.28 8.94 -17.55
CA ASP A 342 -7.89 10.21 -18.17
C ASP A 342 -6.83 9.98 -19.24
N ASN A 343 -7.23 10.15 -20.52
CA ASN A 343 -6.31 10.12 -21.65
C ASN A 343 -5.44 8.84 -21.68
N LEU A 344 -6.07 7.68 -21.55
CA LEU A 344 -5.40 6.38 -21.63
C LEU A 344 -4.92 6.13 -23.06
N TYR A 345 -3.60 6.05 -23.25
CA TYR A 345 -2.99 5.75 -24.55
C TYR A 345 -3.38 4.35 -25.03
N CYS A 346 -3.89 4.26 -26.25
CA CYS A 346 -4.25 3.01 -26.90
C CYS A 346 -3.38 2.84 -28.15
N SER A 347 -2.28 2.08 -28.01
CA SER A 347 -1.32 1.79 -29.08
C SER A 347 -1.94 1.16 -30.32
N ASN A 348 -3.06 0.43 -30.17
CA ASN A 348 -3.79 -0.17 -31.28
C ASN A 348 -5.28 -0.41 -30.94
N ALA A 349 -6.07 -0.75 -31.97
CA ALA A 349 -7.48 -1.08 -31.82
C ALA A 349 -7.74 -2.34 -30.97
N ASN A 350 -6.74 -3.19 -30.73
CA ASN A 350 -6.86 -4.35 -29.87
C ASN A 350 -6.85 -3.95 -28.38
N GLN A 351 -5.95 -3.06 -27.97
CA GLN A 351 -5.86 -2.55 -26.60
C GLN A 351 -7.17 -1.89 -26.15
N ARG A 352 -7.77 -1.06 -27.02
CA ARG A 352 -9.10 -0.46 -26.77
C ARG A 352 -10.19 -1.52 -26.59
N ARG A 353 -10.16 -2.61 -27.36
CA ARG A 353 -11.10 -3.73 -27.22
C ARG A 353 -10.92 -4.47 -25.91
N VAL A 354 -9.67 -4.67 -25.47
CA VAL A 354 -9.35 -5.28 -24.16
C VAL A 354 -9.92 -4.42 -23.03
N VAL A 355 -9.67 -3.10 -23.04
CA VAL A 355 -10.20 -2.17 -22.03
C VAL A 355 -11.73 -2.22 -21.99
N SER A 356 -12.41 -2.14 -23.14
CA SER A 356 -13.87 -2.23 -23.18
C SER A 356 -14.38 -3.56 -22.62
N ARG A 357 -13.78 -4.69 -23.04
CA ARG A 357 -14.18 -6.03 -22.57
C ARG A 357 -14.04 -6.18 -21.06
N LEU A 358 -12.96 -5.66 -20.48
CA LEU A 358 -12.77 -5.70 -19.03
C LEU A 358 -13.81 -4.83 -18.32
N ILE A 359 -14.07 -3.62 -18.81
CA ILE A 359 -15.08 -2.72 -18.22
C ILE A 359 -16.47 -3.36 -18.24
N ASP A 360 -16.82 -4.00 -19.37
CA ASP A 360 -18.08 -4.72 -19.53
C ASP A 360 -18.14 -5.95 -18.60
N ARG A 361 -17.04 -6.72 -18.48
CA ARG A 361 -16.94 -7.89 -17.59
C ARG A 361 -17.12 -7.54 -16.12
N PHE A 362 -16.58 -6.41 -15.68
CA PHE A 362 -16.75 -5.92 -14.31
C PHE A 362 -18.13 -5.26 -14.09
N GLY A 363 -18.93 -5.05 -15.15
CA GLY A 363 -20.27 -4.45 -15.06
C GLY A 363 -20.25 -2.96 -14.76
N TYR A 364 -19.15 -2.25 -15.07
CA TYR A 364 -19.07 -0.81 -14.89
C TYR A 364 -20.05 -0.08 -15.80
N LYS A 365 -20.82 0.84 -15.23
CA LYS A 365 -21.70 1.70 -16.01
C LYS A 365 -20.86 2.83 -16.63
N LYS A 366 -20.86 2.93 -17.95
CA LYS A 366 -20.19 4.01 -18.70
C LYS A 366 -21.02 5.29 -18.59
N LEU A 367 -20.58 6.25 -17.77
CA LEU A 367 -21.25 7.56 -17.64
C LEU A 367 -20.82 8.52 -18.75
N LYS A 368 -19.54 8.49 -19.11
CA LYS A 368 -18.97 9.22 -20.25
C LYS A 368 -17.87 8.37 -20.85
N TRP A 369 -17.81 8.29 -22.18
CA TRP A 369 -16.81 7.50 -22.91
C TRP A 369 -16.51 8.19 -24.24
N VAL A 370 -15.25 8.58 -24.44
CA VAL A 370 -14.81 9.21 -25.68
C VAL A 370 -13.46 8.63 -26.06
N ALA A 371 -13.35 8.14 -27.30
CA ALA A 371 -12.08 7.81 -27.92
C ALA A 371 -11.82 8.83 -29.03
N GLY A 372 -10.57 9.29 -29.15
CA GLY A 372 -10.22 10.29 -30.15
C GLY A 372 -8.73 10.36 -30.38
N ASP A 373 -8.38 10.93 -31.54
CA ASP A 373 -7.00 11.08 -31.95
C ASP A 373 -6.41 12.36 -31.34
N LYS A 374 -5.19 12.28 -30.83
CA LYS A 374 -4.37 13.44 -30.51
C LYS A 374 -3.17 13.49 -31.46
N LEU A 375 -2.97 14.65 -32.08
CA LEU A 375 -1.80 14.96 -32.89
C LEU A 375 -0.66 15.44 -31.96
N VAL A 376 0.04 14.51 -31.30
CA VAL A 376 1.11 14.84 -30.35
C VAL A 376 2.48 14.71 -31.01
N GLY A 377 2.85 15.69 -31.84
CA GLY A 377 4.21 15.84 -32.38
C GLY A 377 4.76 14.71 -33.27
N SER A 378 3.94 13.69 -33.58
CA SER A 378 4.20 12.63 -34.55
C SER A 378 3.47 12.91 -35.86
N ARG A 379 3.95 12.34 -36.97
CA ARG A 379 3.27 12.39 -38.29
C ARG A 379 1.99 11.55 -38.32
N GLU A 380 1.84 10.59 -37.40
CA GLU A 380 0.67 9.71 -37.30
C GLU A 380 -0.19 10.03 -36.07
N PRO A 381 -1.52 9.96 -36.19
CA PRO A 381 -2.46 10.21 -35.10
C PRO A 381 -2.39 9.09 -34.05
N GLU A 382 -2.31 9.49 -32.78
CA GLU A 382 -2.34 8.57 -31.65
C GLU A 382 -3.73 8.52 -31.03
N VAL A 383 -4.23 7.31 -30.78
CA VAL A 383 -5.57 7.09 -30.24
C VAL A 383 -5.53 7.08 -28.72
N TYR A 384 -6.37 7.90 -28.12
CA TYR A 384 -6.54 7.96 -26.67
C TYR A 384 -7.99 7.68 -26.28
N LEU A 385 -8.17 7.13 -25.08
CA LEU A 385 -9.45 6.84 -24.48
C LEU A 385 -9.61 7.59 -23.16
N SER A 386 -10.71 8.33 -23.03
CA SER A 386 -11.13 8.90 -21.75
C SER A 386 -12.51 8.38 -21.37
N ALA A 387 -12.66 7.99 -20.12
CA ALA A 387 -13.92 7.44 -19.61
C ALA A 387 -14.16 7.80 -18.15
N VAL A 388 -15.43 8.05 -17.81
CA VAL A 388 -15.93 8.06 -16.43
C VAL A 388 -16.86 6.88 -16.27
N LEU A 389 -16.50 5.99 -15.36
CA LEU A 389 -17.18 4.74 -15.10
C LEU A 389 -17.74 4.77 -13.68
N GLN A 390 -18.92 4.21 -13.48
CA GLN A 390 -19.50 4.02 -12.16
C GLN A 390 -19.50 2.55 -11.78
N LYS A 391 -18.95 2.24 -10.60
CA LYS A 391 -18.94 0.88 -10.06
C LYS A 391 -20.37 0.41 -9.77
N PRO A 392 -20.79 -0.77 -10.27
CA PRO A 392 -22.12 -1.29 -9.99
C PRO A 392 -22.27 -1.70 -8.53
N ILE A 393 -23.51 -1.73 -8.04
CA ILE A 393 -23.84 -2.39 -6.79
C ILE A 393 -23.98 -3.89 -7.11
N ARG A 394 -22.98 -4.69 -6.72
CA ARG A 394 -23.04 -6.15 -6.85
C ARG A 394 -23.69 -6.70 -5.60
N VAL A 395 -24.97 -7.07 -5.70
CA VAL A 395 -25.63 -7.82 -4.63
C VAL A 395 -25.08 -9.24 -4.70
N LEU A 396 -24.36 -9.67 -3.66
CA LEU A 396 -24.04 -11.09 -3.50
C LEU A 396 -25.36 -11.81 -3.26
N THR A 397 -25.92 -12.41 -4.31
CA THR A 397 -26.95 -13.44 -4.14
C THR A 397 -26.32 -14.56 -3.32
N LYS A 398 -26.84 -14.75 -2.11
CA LYS A 398 -26.41 -15.80 -1.17
C LYS A 398 -26.58 -17.19 -1.76
#